data_AF-A0AAQ4E5I8-F1
#
_entry.id   AF-A0AAQ4E5I8-F1
#
_cell.length_a   1.000
_cell.length_b   1.000
_cell.length_c   1.000
_cell.angle_alpha   90.00
_cell.angle_beta   90.00
_cell.angle_gamma   90.00
#
_symmetry.space_group_name_H-M   'P 1'
#
loop_
_entity.id
_entity.type
_entity.pdbx_description
1 polymer ?
#
loop_
_entity_poly.entity_id
_entity_poly.type
_entity_poly.pdbx_seq_one_letter_code
_entity_poly.pdbx_strand_id
1 'polypeptide(L)'
;MDKVRLKQDEDVLDTWFSSGLFPFSIFGWPDQTADLKAFYPGTLLETGHDILFFWVAKMVMLGTKLMGKLPFTEVSSGCSPP
;
A
#
# COMPACT_ATOMS: atom_id res chain seq x y z
N MET A 1 22.81 8.65 -35.93
CA MET A 1 21.92 8.49 -34.76
C MET A 1 22.76 8.75 -33.53
N ASP A 2 22.55 9.90 -32.89
CA ASP A 2 23.26 10.25 -31.67
C ASP A 2 22.82 9.34 -30.53
N LYS A 3 23.80 8.72 -29.84
CA LYS A 3 23.54 7.90 -28.65
C LYS A 3 23.20 8.83 -27.48
N VAL A 4 21.93 8.90 -27.11
CA VAL A 4 21.49 9.52 -25.86
C VAL A 4 22.05 8.69 -24.69
N ARG A 5 22.78 9.34 -23.77
CA ARG A 5 23.28 8.73 -22.53
C ARG A 5 22.29 9.04 -21.41
N LEU A 6 21.69 8.00 -20.84
CA LEU A 6 20.80 8.10 -19.68
C LEU A 6 21.56 7.68 -18.42
N LYS A 7 21.27 8.34 -17.30
CA LYS A 7 21.74 7.99 -15.95
C LYS A 7 20.52 7.84 -15.05
N GLN A 8 20.52 6.82 -14.19
CA GLN A 8 19.49 6.65 -13.16
C GLN A 8 19.62 7.76 -12.11
N ASP A 9 18.47 8.21 -11.60
CA ASP A 9 18.41 9.12 -10.46
C ASP A 9 19.05 8.47 -9.21
N GLU A 10 19.76 9.28 -8.42
CA GLU A 10 20.38 8.86 -7.16
C GLU A 10 19.40 8.93 -5.98
N ASP A 11 18.24 9.57 -6.17
CA ASP A 11 17.20 9.72 -5.15
C ASP A 11 16.57 8.37 -4.75
N VAL A 12 16.17 8.30 -3.48
CA VAL A 12 15.45 7.16 -2.89
C VAL A 12 14.01 7.56 -2.53
N LEU A 13 13.11 6.57 -2.57
CA LEU A 13 11.73 6.79 -2.17
C LEU A 13 11.60 6.83 -0.65
N ASP A 14 10.68 7.68 -0.17
CA ASP A 14 10.28 7.77 1.23
C ASP A 14 9.82 6.42 1.79
N THR A 15 10.14 6.10 3.05
CA THR A 15 9.82 4.79 3.65
C THR A 15 8.32 4.50 3.59
N TRP A 16 7.48 5.51 3.80
CA TRP A 16 6.02 5.36 3.74
C TRP A 16 5.49 5.06 2.34
N PHE A 17 6.27 5.29 1.29
CA PHE A 17 5.92 4.82 -0.05
C PHE A 17 5.87 3.29 -0.06
N SER A 18 6.95 2.64 0.38
CA SER A 18 7.00 1.18 0.44
C SER A 18 5.99 0.60 1.44
N SER A 19 5.83 1.23 2.62
CA SER A 19 4.85 0.80 3.61
C SER A 19 3.41 0.97 3.14
N GLY A 20 3.13 1.92 2.25
CA GLY A 20 1.79 2.12 1.66
C GLY A 20 1.39 1.03 0.66
N LEU A 21 2.35 0.33 0.06
CA LEU A 21 2.11 -0.79 -0.86
C LEU A 21 1.82 -2.12 -0.15
N PHE A 22 2.10 -2.17 1.16
CA PHE A 22 1.98 -3.36 1.99
C PHE A 22 0.69 -4.18 1.82
N PRO A 23 -0.52 -3.59 1.69
CA PRO A 23 -1.76 -4.37 1.64
C PRO A 23 -1.86 -5.36 0.47
N PHE A 24 -1.09 -5.16 -0.60
CA PHE A 24 -1.14 -6.00 -1.80
C PHE A 24 0.25 -6.48 -2.26
N SER A 25 1.33 -5.77 -1.92
CA SER A 25 2.69 -6.18 -2.30
C SER A 25 3.10 -7.51 -1.66
N ILE A 26 2.63 -7.78 -0.44
CA ILE A 26 2.94 -9.04 0.26
C ILE A 26 2.33 -10.28 -0.40
N PHE A 27 1.30 -10.08 -1.24
CA PHE A 27 0.65 -11.16 -1.99
C PHE A 27 1.21 -11.32 -3.40
N GLY A 28 2.36 -10.71 -3.71
CA GLY A 28 3.03 -10.87 -5.00
C GLY A 28 2.59 -9.88 -6.08
N TRP A 29 1.86 -8.82 -5.72
CA TRP A 29 1.69 -7.68 -6.63
C TRP A 29 3.08 -7.12 -7.03
N PRO A 30 3.33 -6.78 -8.30
CA PRO A 30 2.37 -6.49 -9.38
C PRO A 30 1.82 -7.70 -10.15
N ASP A 31 2.28 -8.92 -9.85
CA ASP A 31 1.79 -10.12 -10.53
C ASP A 31 0.39 -10.51 -10.04
N GLN A 32 -0.41 -11.10 -10.94
CA GLN A 32 -1.78 -11.54 -10.63
C GLN A 32 -1.79 -12.93 -9.98
N THR A 33 -1.29 -13.02 -8.76
CA THR A 33 -1.19 -14.29 -8.02
C THR A 33 -2.54 -14.76 -7.48
N ALA A 34 -2.63 -16.05 -7.16
CA ALA A 34 -3.81 -16.62 -6.50
C ALA A 34 -4.05 -16.00 -5.11
N ASP A 35 -2.98 -15.74 -4.36
CA ASP A 35 -3.05 -15.13 -3.02
C ASP A 35 -3.58 -13.69 -3.09
N LEU A 36 -3.13 -12.90 -4.07
CA LEU A 36 -3.63 -11.54 -4.26
C LEU A 36 -5.14 -11.54 -4.54
N LYS A 37 -5.62 -12.51 -5.32
CA LYS A 37 -7.06 -12.65 -5.59
C LYS A 37 -7.86 -13.14 -4.38
N ALA A 38 -7.26 -13.98 -3.54
CA ALA A 38 -7.91 -14.59 -2.39
C ALA A 38 -7.98 -13.67 -1.16
N PHE A 39 -6.92 -12.89 -0.92
CA PHE A 39 -6.73 -12.16 0.34
C PHE A 39 -6.82 -10.63 0.21
N TYR A 40 -6.85 -10.08 -1.01
CA TYR A 40 -7.06 -8.64 -1.23
C TYR A 40 -8.45 -8.36 -1.83
N PRO A 41 -9.23 -7.40 -1.29
CA PRO A 41 -8.90 -6.51 -0.17
C PRO A 41 -9.04 -7.20 1.21
N GLY A 42 -8.30 -6.69 2.20
CA GLY A 42 -8.39 -7.18 3.58
C GLY A 42 -9.67 -6.71 4.27
N THR A 43 -10.09 -7.42 5.32
CA THR A 43 -11.33 -7.08 6.03
C THR A 43 -11.13 -5.99 7.08
N LEU A 44 -10.10 -6.12 7.91
CA LEU A 44 -9.85 -5.28 9.08
C LEU A 44 -8.38 -4.88 9.15
N LEU A 45 -8.12 -3.59 9.38
CA LEU A 45 -6.81 -3.08 9.77
C LEU A 45 -6.88 -2.53 11.19
N GLU A 46 -6.16 -3.15 12.12
CA GLU A 46 -5.94 -2.64 13.46
C GLU A 46 -4.64 -1.82 13.49
N THR A 47 -4.71 -0.56 13.91
CA THR A 47 -3.53 0.32 13.97
C THR A 47 -3.66 1.42 15.03
N GLY A 48 -2.60 2.16 15.32
CA GLY A 48 -2.67 3.34 16.20
C GLY A 48 -3.24 4.56 15.46
N HIS A 49 -4.00 5.41 16.16
CA HIS A 49 -4.50 6.67 15.60
C HIS A 49 -3.37 7.58 15.09
N ASP A 50 -2.22 7.53 15.76
CA ASP A 50 -1.05 8.39 15.51
C ASP A 50 -0.47 8.27 14.09
N ILE A 51 -0.68 7.13 13.41
CA ILE A 51 -0.16 6.88 12.06
C ILE A 51 -1.25 6.75 10.99
N LEU A 52 -2.51 7.03 11.33
CA LEU A 52 -3.65 6.91 10.41
C LEU A 52 -3.44 7.75 9.14
N PHE A 53 -3.02 9.00 9.29
CA PHE A 53 -2.78 9.90 8.14
C PHE A 53 -1.47 9.62 7.42
N PHE A 54 -0.41 9.24 8.14
CA PHE A 54 0.89 9.00 7.51
C PHE A 54 0.93 7.69 6.74
N TRP A 55 0.18 6.69 7.19
CA TRP A 55 0.26 5.33 6.67
C TRP A 55 -1.03 4.85 6.02
N VAL A 56 -2.15 4.84 6.74
CA VAL A 56 -3.42 4.30 6.22
C VAL A 56 -3.93 5.11 5.05
N ALA A 57 -3.85 6.45 5.11
CA ALA A 57 -4.24 7.28 3.98
C ALA A 57 -3.41 6.99 2.71
N LYS A 58 -2.11 6.71 2.84
CA LYS A 58 -1.26 6.31 1.71
C LYS A 58 -1.63 4.93 1.16
N MET A 59 -1.95 3.97 2.02
CA MET A 59 -2.49 2.66 1.61
C MET A 59 -3.80 2.82 0.82
N VAL A 60 -4.71 3.68 1.28
CA VAL A 60 -5.97 3.98 0.59
C VAL A 60 -5.71 4.63 -0.76
N MET A 61 -4.84 5.64 -0.82
CA MET A 61 -4.50 6.34 -2.06
C MET A 61 -3.89 5.38 -3.08
N LEU A 62 -2.89 4.60 -2.69
CA LEU A 62 -2.18 3.67 -3.57
C LEU A 62 -3.05 2.48 -3.97
N GLY A 63 -3.80 1.89 -3.04
CA GLY A 63 -4.76 0.82 -3.34
C GLY A 63 -5.81 1.26 -4.33
N THR A 64 -6.37 2.47 -4.15
CA THR A 64 -7.34 3.02 -5.09
C THR A 64 -6.71 3.30 -6.45
N LYS A 65 -5.48 3.85 -6.49
CA LYS A 65 -4.82 4.22 -7.74
C LYS A 65 -4.31 3.02 -8.54
N LEU A 66 -3.76 2.01 -7.87
CA LEU A 66 -3.07 0.88 -8.51
C LEU A 66 -3.97 -0.35 -8.64
N MET A 67 -4.84 -0.60 -7.65
CA MET A 67 -5.72 -1.77 -7.62
C MET A 67 -7.18 -1.44 -7.96
N GLY A 68 -7.55 -0.16 -7.98
CA GLY A 68 -8.94 0.27 -8.21
C GLY A 68 -9.90 -0.09 -7.07
N LYS A 69 -9.37 -0.47 -5.90
CA LYS A 69 -10.14 -0.94 -4.74
C LYS A 69 -9.53 -0.41 -3.46
N LEU A 70 -10.36 -0.17 -2.44
CA LEU A 70 -9.89 0.12 -1.10
C LEU A 70 -9.12 -1.09 -0.53
N PRO A 71 -8.01 -0.87 0.19
CA PRO A 71 -7.20 -1.97 0.72
C PRO A 71 -7.85 -2.72 1.88
N PHE A 72 -8.73 -2.04 2.63
CA PHE A 72 -9.43 -2.59 3.79
C PHE A 72 -10.90 -2.15 3.79
N THR A 73 -11.80 -3.02 4.28
CA THR A 73 -13.20 -2.64 4.50
C THR A 73 -13.44 -1.93 5.83
N GLU A 74 -12.65 -2.24 6.86
CA GLU A 74 -12.75 -1.65 8.20
C GLU A 74 -11.36 -1.27 8.73
N VAL A 75 -11.27 -0.15 9.42
CA VAL A 75 -10.04 0.32 10.09
C VAL A 75 -10.40 0.68 11.53
N SER A 76 -9.77 -0.01 12.48
CA SER A 76 -10.00 0.17 13.92
C SER A 76 -8.71 0.65 14.59
N SER A 77 -8.87 1.46 15.63
CA SER A 77 -7.76 2.05 16.37
C SER A 77 -7.44 1.36 17.70
N GLY A 78 -7.89 0.10 17.87
CA GLY A 78 -7.67 -0.70 19.07
C GLY A 78 -8.37 -0.21 20.35
N CYS A 79 -9.08 0.91 20.31
CA CYS A 79 -9.88 1.39 21.45
C CYS A 79 -11.33 0.91 21.31
N SER A 80 -11.54 -0.38 21.53
CA SER A 80 -12.89 -0.90 21.78
C SER A 80 -13.25 -0.55 23.23
N PRO A 81 -14.27 0.28 23.52
CA PRO A 81 -14.79 0.32 24.89
C PRO A 81 -15.36 -1.08 25.24
N PRO A 82 -15.23 -1.52 26.50
CA PRO A 82 -15.75 -2.80 26.96
C PRO A 82 -17.29 -2.88 26.90
#